data_AF-A0A962XI79-F1
#
_entry.id   AF-A0A962XI79-F1
#
_cell.length_a   1.000
_cell.length_b   1.000
_cell.length_c   1.000
_cell.angle_alpha   90.00
_cell.angle_beta   90.00
_cell.angle_gamma   90.00
#
_symmetry.space_group_name_H-M   'P 1'
#
loop_
_entity.id
_entity.type
_entity.pdbx_description
1 polymer ?
#
loop_
_entity_poly.entity_id
_entity_poly.type
_entity_poly.pdbx_seq_one_letter_code
_entity_poly.pdbx_strand_id
1 'polypeptide(L)'
;LLGVAAVVWLVWWSLSDFDTAFRITLSVLVVTCPCALSLATPTAIVAATGALTRLGVLTTRGHAMETLARATSVIFDKTGTLSYGRPQVAAVEPESGLEARRCLALAAALERGSEHPVGRALAEAAGAAVPIATELRNSPGDGVEGWIEGRRYRVGRAEFAAALGGAAVAGRTDLDAAST
;
A
#
# COMPACT_ATOMS: atom_id res chain seq x y z
N LEU A 1 -44.34 -1.40 19.43
CA LEU A 1 -45.35 -1.73 18.39
C LEU A 1 -46.39 -2.71 18.93
N LEU A 2 -46.01 -3.93 19.33
CA LEU A 2 -46.93 -4.89 19.97
C LEU A 2 -47.60 -4.32 21.24
N GLY A 3 -46.85 -3.62 22.10
CA GLY A 3 -47.43 -2.96 23.27
C GLY A 3 -48.45 -1.87 22.93
N VAL A 4 -48.21 -1.10 21.86
CA VAL A 4 -49.15 -0.08 21.37
C VAL A 4 -50.40 -0.76 20.80
N ALA A 5 -50.24 -1.82 20.01
CA ALA A 5 -51.36 -2.60 19.47
C ALA A 5 -52.23 -3.22 20.57
N ALA A 6 -51.61 -3.76 21.64
CA ALA A 6 -52.33 -4.32 22.78
C ALA A 6 -53.12 -3.26 23.57
N VAL A 7 -52.54 -2.08 23.77
CA VAL A 7 -53.24 -0.95 24.42
C VAL A 7 -54.40 -0.45 23.56
N VAL A 8 -54.19 -0.28 22.25
CA VAL A 8 -55.26 0.10 21.31
C VAL A 8 -56.39 -0.92 21.34
N TRP A 9 -56.07 -2.22 21.29
CA TRP A 9 -57.06 -3.29 21.40
C TRP A 9 -57.88 -3.21 22.69
N LEU A 10 -57.22 -3.13 23.85
CA LEU A 10 -57.89 -3.10 25.16
C LEU A 10 -58.79 -1.88 25.33
N VAL A 11 -58.33 -0.70 24.89
CA VAL A 11 -59.11 0.55 24.97
C VAL A 11 -60.36 0.45 24.10
N TRP A 12 -60.22 0.09 22.82
CA TRP A 12 -61.37 0.03 21.90
C TRP A 12 -62.31 -1.14 22.19
N TRP A 13 -61.82 -2.25 22.74
CA TRP A 13 -62.67 -3.34 23.24
C TRP A 13 -63.49 -2.93 24.46
N SER A 14 -62.94 -2.08 25.34
CA SER A 14 -63.67 -1.59 26.52
C SER A 14 -64.71 -0.50 26.20
N LEU A 15 -64.52 0.23 25.09
CA LEU A 15 -65.37 1.35 24.68
C LEU A 15 -66.36 1.01 23.56
N SER A 16 -66.16 -0.10 22.84
CA SER A 16 -66.89 -0.48 21.62
C SER A 16 -67.00 -2.01 21.49
N ASP A 17 -67.20 -2.53 20.28
CA ASP A 17 -67.37 -3.95 19.98
C ASP A 17 -66.11 -4.60 19.35
N PHE A 18 -66.13 -5.93 19.21
CA PHE A 18 -65.01 -6.73 18.69
C PHE A 18 -64.54 -6.24 17.34
N ASP A 19 -65.51 -6.05 16.45
CA ASP A 19 -65.27 -5.77 15.04
C ASP A 19 -64.59 -4.41 14.86
N THR A 20 -64.97 -3.42 15.66
CA THR A 20 -64.34 -2.09 15.66
C THR A 20 -62.92 -2.15 16.26
N ALA A 21 -62.75 -2.80 17.42
CA ALA A 21 -61.44 -2.95 18.05
C ALA A 21 -60.44 -3.71 17.15
N PHE A 22 -60.91 -4.72 16.43
CA PHE A 22 -60.12 -5.51 15.48
C PHE A 22 -59.71 -4.71 14.26
N ARG A 23 -60.64 -4.02 13.61
CA ARG A 23 -60.33 -3.18 12.45
C ARG A 23 -59.31 -2.09 12.78
N ILE A 24 -59.49 -1.38 13.89
CA ILE A 24 -58.58 -0.31 14.31
C ILE A 24 -57.18 -0.86 14.63
N THR A 25 -57.10 -1.96 15.38
CA THR A 25 -55.81 -2.57 15.75
C THR A 25 -55.07 -3.09 14.52
N LEU A 26 -55.78 -3.71 13.56
CA LEU A 26 -55.20 -4.18 12.31
C LEU A 26 -54.67 -3.01 11.46
N SER A 27 -55.42 -1.91 11.35
CA SER A 27 -54.96 -0.71 10.64
C SER A 27 -53.67 -0.14 11.23
N VAL A 28 -53.55 -0.10 12.57
CA VAL A 28 -52.32 0.33 13.27
C VAL A 28 -51.15 -0.61 12.99
N LEU A 29 -51.36 -1.93 12.97
CA LEU A 29 -50.31 -2.88 12.62
C LEU A 29 -49.85 -2.74 11.17
N VAL A 30 -50.78 -2.59 10.23
CA VAL A 30 -50.45 -2.49 8.79
C VAL A 30 -49.69 -1.20 8.48
N VAL A 31 -50.12 -0.05 9.02
CA VAL A 31 -49.45 1.24 8.76
C VAL A 31 -48.04 1.29 9.32
N THR A 32 -47.72 0.47 10.31
CA THR A 32 -46.38 0.43 10.92
C THR A 32 -45.33 -0.35 10.13
N CYS A 33 -45.70 -0.97 9.00
CA CYS A 33 -44.73 -1.68 8.16
C CYS A 33 -43.65 -0.69 7.65
N PRO A 34 -42.38 -0.85 8.02
CA PRO A 34 -41.36 0.19 7.83
C PRO A 34 -40.70 0.09 6.45
N CYS A 35 -41.49 0.01 5.37
CA CYS A 35 -40.99 -0.23 4.01
C CYS A 35 -39.90 0.75 3.57
N ALA A 36 -40.05 2.04 3.91
CA ALA A 36 -39.06 3.07 3.61
C ALA A 36 -37.75 2.88 4.38
N LEU A 37 -37.84 2.45 5.64
CA LEU A 37 -36.66 2.20 6.47
C LEU A 37 -35.86 1.01 5.94
N SER A 38 -36.54 -0.05 5.51
CA SER A 38 -35.91 -1.25 4.94
C SER A 38 -35.12 -0.96 3.66
N LEU A 39 -35.50 0.07 2.90
CA LEU A 39 -34.81 0.48 1.67
C LEU A 39 -33.77 1.58 1.88
N ALA A 40 -33.84 2.35 2.97
CA ALA A 40 -32.95 3.47 3.21
C ALA A 40 -31.45 3.08 3.18
N THR A 41 -31.08 2.04 3.93
CA THR A 41 -29.69 1.56 4.01
C THR A 41 -29.13 1.05 2.68
N PRO A 42 -29.78 0.10 1.96
CA PRO A 42 -29.24 -0.39 0.69
C PRO A 42 -29.15 0.72 -0.37
N THR A 43 -30.12 1.65 -0.43
CA THR A 43 -30.05 2.79 -1.35
C THR A 43 -28.88 3.71 -1.03
N ALA A 44 -28.66 4.02 0.25
CA ALA A 44 -27.52 4.85 0.68
C ALA A 44 -26.17 4.18 0.34
N ILE A 45 -26.03 2.88 0.59
CA ILE A 45 -24.80 2.13 0.27
C ILE A 45 -24.53 2.14 -1.24
N VAL A 46 -25.53 1.87 -2.08
CA VAL A 46 -25.36 1.87 -3.54
C VAL A 46 -24.96 3.25 -4.06
N ALA A 47 -25.60 4.32 -3.56
CA ALA A 47 -25.25 5.69 -3.93
C ALA A 47 -23.81 6.05 -3.52
N ALA A 48 -23.41 5.70 -2.30
CA ALA A 48 -22.08 5.97 -1.77
C ALA A 48 -20.99 5.19 -2.51
N THR A 49 -21.21 3.89 -2.78
CA THR A 49 -20.31 3.06 -3.59
C THR A 49 -20.11 3.65 -4.99
N GLY A 50 -21.19 4.09 -5.63
CA GLY A 50 -21.11 4.75 -6.93
C GLY A 50 -20.29 6.05 -6.89
N ALA A 51 -20.43 6.83 -5.83
CA ALA A 51 -19.64 8.05 -5.63
C ALA A 51 -18.15 7.76 -5.41
N LEU A 52 -17.81 6.79 -4.55
CA LEU A 52 -16.44 6.39 -4.28
C LEU A 52 -15.75 5.78 -5.50
N THR A 53 -16.47 4.96 -6.28
CA THR A 53 -15.92 4.36 -7.50
C THR A 53 -15.52 5.44 -8.51
N ARG A 54 -16.28 6.54 -8.63
CA ARG A 54 -15.90 7.69 -9.47
C ARG A 54 -14.64 8.41 -8.98
N LEU A 55 -14.27 8.24 -7.71
CA LEU A 55 -13.04 8.74 -7.12
C LEU A 55 -11.90 7.72 -7.17
N GLY A 56 -12.09 6.57 -7.84
CA GLY A 56 -11.10 5.50 -7.90
C GLY A 56 -11.04 4.62 -6.64
N VAL A 57 -12.00 4.77 -5.73
CA VAL A 57 -12.08 3.97 -4.49
C VAL A 57 -13.07 2.83 -4.68
N LEU A 58 -12.56 1.60 -4.71
CA LEU A 58 -13.36 0.39 -4.91
C LEU A 58 -13.69 -0.27 -3.58
N THR A 59 -14.97 -0.35 -3.25
CA THR A 59 -15.47 -1.01 -2.05
C THR A 59 -15.82 -2.47 -2.36
N THR A 60 -15.08 -3.42 -1.79
CA THR A 60 -15.23 -4.84 -2.12
C THR A 60 -16.24 -5.60 -1.25
N ARG A 61 -16.64 -5.04 -0.10
CA ARG A 61 -17.53 -5.69 0.88
C ARG A 61 -18.55 -4.70 1.41
N GLY A 62 -19.78 -5.16 1.65
CA GLY A 62 -20.88 -4.31 2.14
C GLY A 62 -20.59 -3.62 3.49
N HIS A 63 -19.95 -4.32 4.43
CA HIS A 63 -19.58 -3.78 5.74
C HIS A 63 -18.37 -2.83 5.71
N ALA A 64 -17.59 -2.81 4.62
CA ALA A 64 -16.40 -1.96 4.54
C ALA A 64 -16.76 -0.47 4.63
N MET A 65 -17.93 -0.09 4.10
CA MET A 65 -18.44 1.29 4.16
C MET A 65 -18.79 1.72 5.58
N GLU A 66 -19.46 0.85 6.33
CA GLU A 66 -19.84 1.13 7.71
C GLU A 66 -18.60 1.24 8.61
N THR A 67 -17.61 0.37 8.40
CA THR A 67 -16.32 0.42 9.10
C THR A 67 -15.55 1.68 8.74
N LEU A 68 -15.47 2.02 7.45
CA LEU A 68 -14.78 3.22 6.97
C LEU A 68 -15.42 4.50 7.56
N ALA A 69 -16.75 4.55 7.64
CA ALA A 69 -17.46 5.69 8.25
C ALA A 69 -17.16 5.88 9.75
N ARG A 70 -16.69 4.84 10.44
CA ARG A 70 -16.31 4.88 11.86
C ARG A 70 -14.81 4.99 12.08
N ALA A 71 -13.99 4.90 11.02
CA ALA A 71 -12.55 4.91 11.14
C ALA A 71 -12.06 6.31 11.56
N THR A 72 -11.25 6.36 12.62
CA THR A 72 -10.63 7.61 13.13
C THR A 72 -9.16 7.71 12.82
N SER A 73 -8.53 6.60 12.45
CA SER A 73 -7.09 6.48 12.25
C SER A 73 -6.82 5.75 10.95
N VAL A 74 -5.79 6.19 10.22
CA VAL A 74 -5.32 5.55 8.99
C VAL A 74 -3.86 5.18 9.18
N ILE A 75 -3.53 3.91 8.97
CA ILE A 75 -2.16 3.40 9.00
C ILE A 75 -1.80 3.08 7.56
N PHE A 76 -0.75 3.73 7.06
CA PHE A 76 -0.25 3.51 5.72
C PHE A 76 0.90 2.53 5.74
N ASP A 77 0.90 1.59 4.79
CA ASP A 77 2.12 0.87 4.46
C ASP A 77 3.09 1.84 3.74
N LYS A 78 4.40 1.67 3.94
CA LYS A 78 5.39 2.53 3.27
C LYS A 78 5.64 2.04 1.84
N THR A 79 5.90 0.75 1.68
CA THR A 79 6.39 0.19 0.42
C THR A 79 5.23 -0.07 -0.52
N GLY A 80 5.19 0.60 -1.68
CA GLY A 80 4.11 0.41 -2.65
C GLY A 80 2.82 1.20 -2.37
N THR A 81 2.70 1.84 -1.20
CA THR A 81 1.60 2.77 -0.89
C THR A 81 2.09 4.21 -0.80
N LEU A 82 2.94 4.56 0.17
CA LEU A 82 3.56 5.89 0.24
C LEU A 82 4.74 6.06 -0.71
N SER A 83 5.34 4.96 -1.13
CA SER A 83 6.47 4.93 -2.06
C SER A 83 6.15 4.07 -3.28
N TYR A 84 6.84 4.33 -4.39
CA TYR A 84 6.64 3.59 -5.64
C TYR A 84 7.17 2.14 -5.60
N GLY A 85 7.80 1.70 -4.50
CA GLY A 85 8.39 0.36 -4.38
C GLY A 85 9.53 0.08 -5.36
N ARG A 86 10.11 1.14 -5.97
CA ARG A 86 11.19 1.07 -6.94
C ARG A 86 12.39 1.85 -6.41
N PRO A 87 13.51 1.18 -6.08
CA PRO A 87 14.73 1.87 -5.69
C PRO A 87 15.21 2.77 -6.82
N GLN A 88 15.73 3.94 -6.46
CA GLN A 88 16.36 4.88 -7.39
C GLN A 88 17.68 5.35 -6.78
N VAL A 89 18.68 5.59 -7.63
CA VAL A 89 19.95 6.15 -7.20
C VAL A 89 19.74 7.61 -6.82
N ALA A 90 19.80 7.91 -5.53
CA ALA A 90 19.59 9.28 -5.01
C ALA A 90 20.86 10.15 -5.10
N ALA A 91 22.03 9.55 -4.84
CA ALA A 91 23.32 10.22 -4.89
C ALA A 91 24.42 9.22 -5.26
N VAL A 92 25.48 9.73 -5.89
CA VAL A 92 26.72 8.98 -6.15
C VAL A 92 27.86 9.83 -5.61
N GLU A 93 28.56 9.30 -4.61
CA GLU A 93 29.66 9.98 -3.92
C GLU A 93 30.96 9.22 -4.23
N PRO A 94 31.76 9.69 -5.21
CA PRO A 94 33.00 9.03 -5.57
C PRO A 94 34.11 9.37 -4.58
N GLU A 95 34.86 8.35 -4.19
CA GLU A 95 36.13 8.52 -3.50
C GLU A 95 37.29 8.59 -4.50
N SER A 96 38.40 9.21 -4.10
CA SER A 96 39.69 9.15 -4.81
C SER A 96 39.75 9.74 -6.24
N GLY A 97 38.88 10.69 -6.58
CA GLY A 97 38.94 11.43 -7.86
C GLY A 97 38.33 10.69 -9.06
N LEU A 98 37.59 9.60 -8.84
CA LEU A 98 36.75 8.99 -9.85
C LEU A 98 35.54 9.88 -10.17
N GLU A 99 35.12 9.92 -11.43
CA GLU A 99 33.90 10.62 -11.81
C GLU A 99 32.67 9.80 -11.40
N ALA A 100 31.65 10.45 -10.84
CA ALA A 100 30.39 9.82 -10.43
C ALA A 100 29.73 9.00 -11.55
N ARG A 101 29.76 9.51 -12.78
CA ARG A 101 29.25 8.81 -13.95
C ARG A 101 30.01 7.52 -14.22
N ARG A 102 31.33 7.51 -14.02
CA ARG A 102 32.16 6.32 -14.22
C ARG A 102 31.91 5.30 -13.12
N CYS A 103 31.81 5.72 -11.85
CA CYS A 103 31.44 4.84 -10.74
C CYS A 103 30.10 4.14 -11.00
N LEU A 104 29.09 4.90 -11.44
CA LEU A 104 27.78 4.38 -11.75
C LEU A 104 27.79 3.40 -12.94
N ALA A 105 28.55 3.72 -13.99
CA ALA A 105 28.71 2.83 -15.15
C ALA A 105 29.40 1.51 -14.77
N LEU A 106 30.42 1.54 -13.91
CA LEU A 106 31.08 0.33 -13.41
C LEU A 106 30.13 -0.51 -12.55
N ALA A 107 29.37 0.12 -11.66
CA ALA A 107 28.39 -0.58 -10.82
C ALA A 107 27.28 -1.23 -11.66
N ALA A 108 26.74 -0.50 -12.64
CA ALA A 108 25.75 -1.02 -13.58
C ALA A 108 26.29 -2.16 -14.46
N ALA A 109 27.59 -2.14 -14.82
CA ALA A 109 28.21 -3.20 -15.60
C ALA A 109 28.30 -4.51 -14.81
N LEU A 110 28.66 -4.42 -13.52
CA LEU A 110 28.71 -5.58 -12.62
C LEU A 110 27.31 -6.15 -12.35
N GLU A 111 26.31 -5.29 -12.20
CA GLU A 111 24.92 -5.67 -11.89
C GLU A 111 24.06 -5.96 -13.12
N ARG A 112 24.62 -5.93 -14.34
CA ARG A 112 23.86 -6.12 -15.60
C ARG A 112 23.09 -7.44 -15.66
N GLY A 113 23.59 -8.49 -15.01
CA GLY A 113 22.94 -9.81 -14.95
C GLY A 113 22.03 -10.03 -13.73
N SER A 114 21.82 -9.02 -12.89
CA SER A 114 21.08 -9.12 -11.64
C SER A 114 19.60 -8.81 -11.83
N GLU A 115 18.72 -9.72 -11.42
CA GLU A 115 17.28 -9.47 -11.37
C GLU A 115 16.87 -8.62 -10.15
N HIS A 116 17.83 -8.30 -9.27
CA HIS A 116 17.57 -7.54 -8.06
C HIS A 116 17.12 -6.11 -8.37
N PRO A 117 16.12 -5.53 -7.66
CA PRO A 117 15.67 -4.16 -7.88
C PRO A 117 16.78 -3.10 -7.84
N VAL A 118 17.83 -3.34 -7.07
CA VAL A 118 19.02 -2.46 -7.00
C VAL A 118 19.82 -2.48 -8.31
N GLY A 119 20.03 -3.66 -8.91
CA GLY A 119 20.76 -3.76 -10.19
C GLY A 119 20.03 -3.03 -11.31
N ARG A 120 18.69 -3.14 -11.34
CA ARG A 120 17.84 -2.37 -12.25
C ARG A 120 17.97 -0.86 -12.03
N ALA A 121 17.93 -0.40 -10.78
CA ALA A 121 18.08 1.01 -10.45
C ALA A 121 19.44 1.58 -10.92
N LEU A 122 20.52 0.80 -10.77
CA LEU A 122 21.86 1.18 -11.25
C LEU A 122 21.92 1.22 -12.78
N ALA A 123 21.34 0.24 -13.47
CA ALA A 123 21.28 0.22 -14.93
C ALA A 123 20.49 1.39 -15.51
N GLU A 124 19.32 1.70 -14.92
CA GLU A 124 18.50 2.85 -15.31
C GLU A 124 19.25 4.18 -15.10
N ALA A 125 19.95 4.32 -13.97
CA ALA A 125 20.69 5.54 -13.66
C ALA A 125 21.98 5.71 -14.50
N ALA A 126 22.64 4.63 -14.91
CA ALA A 126 23.86 4.67 -15.72
C ALA A 126 23.61 5.04 -17.21
N GLY A 127 22.40 4.79 -17.72
CA GLY A 127 22.05 5.02 -19.13
C GLY A 127 22.73 4.05 -20.10
N ALA A 128 22.94 4.46 -21.36
CA ALA A 128 23.34 3.56 -22.45
C ALA A 128 24.85 3.19 -22.48
N ALA A 129 25.71 3.95 -21.82
CA ALA A 129 27.17 3.80 -21.91
C ALA A 129 27.74 2.99 -20.74
N VAL A 130 27.33 1.72 -20.64
CA VAL A 130 27.79 0.80 -19.60
C VAL A 130 28.85 -0.16 -20.19
N PRO A 131 30.08 -0.23 -19.62
CA PRO A 131 31.11 -1.13 -20.10
C PRO A 131 30.71 -2.60 -19.96
N ILE A 132 31.42 -3.49 -20.66
CA ILE A 132 31.17 -4.93 -20.55
C ILE A 132 31.97 -5.48 -19.37
N ALA A 133 31.26 -6.13 -18.45
CA ALA A 133 31.89 -6.92 -17.39
C ALA A 133 31.98 -8.40 -17.81
N THR A 134 33.10 -9.04 -17.50
CA THR A 134 33.36 -10.46 -17.76
C THR A 134 33.66 -11.21 -16.46
N GLU A 135 33.54 -12.54 -16.50
CA GLU A 135 33.74 -13.44 -15.36
C GLU A 135 32.99 -13.00 -14.09
N LEU A 136 31.73 -12.60 -14.26
CA LEU A 136 30.89 -12.17 -13.15
C LEU A 136 30.68 -13.34 -12.16
N ARG A 137 30.92 -13.08 -10.88
CA ARG A 137 30.65 -14.00 -9.77
C ARG A 137 29.78 -13.29 -8.73
N ASN A 138 28.64 -13.88 -8.45
CA ASN A 138 27.74 -13.43 -7.41
C ASN A 138 28.05 -14.19 -6.11
N SER A 139 28.23 -13.45 -5.02
CA SER A 139 28.35 -13.93 -3.66
C SER A 139 27.05 -13.59 -2.92
N PRO A 140 26.11 -14.54 -2.77
CA PRO A 140 24.79 -14.28 -2.19
C PRO A 140 24.90 -13.67 -0.79
N GLY A 141 24.19 -12.56 -0.58
CA GLY A 141 24.21 -11.81 0.69
C GLY A 141 25.33 -10.78 0.82
N ASP A 142 26.34 -10.82 -0.05
CA ASP A 142 27.50 -9.92 0.00
C ASP A 142 27.58 -8.98 -1.20
N GLY A 143 27.62 -9.50 -2.43
CA GLY A 143 27.80 -8.67 -3.62
C GLY A 143 28.22 -9.43 -4.88
N VAL A 144 28.58 -8.67 -5.92
CA VAL A 144 29.02 -9.17 -7.21
C VAL A 144 30.43 -8.67 -7.52
N GLU A 145 31.25 -9.55 -8.08
CA GLU A 145 32.58 -9.23 -8.58
C GLU A 145 32.74 -9.60 -10.05
N GLY A 146 33.64 -8.92 -10.74
CA GLY A 146 33.93 -9.21 -12.14
C GLY A 146 35.07 -8.36 -12.68
N TRP A 147 35.38 -8.54 -13.97
CA TRP A 147 36.45 -7.84 -14.66
C TRP A 147 35.89 -6.87 -15.68
N ILE A 148 36.40 -5.64 -15.67
CA ILE A 148 36.06 -4.58 -16.63
C ILE A 148 37.36 -3.95 -17.09
N GLU A 149 37.60 -3.94 -18.41
CA GLU A 149 38.82 -3.35 -19.01
C GLU A 149 40.13 -3.89 -18.37
N GLY A 150 40.17 -5.19 -18.05
CA GLY A 150 41.34 -5.84 -17.44
C GLY A 150 41.54 -5.56 -15.95
N ARG A 151 40.63 -4.84 -15.29
CA ARG A 151 40.68 -4.57 -13.84
C ARG A 151 39.52 -5.28 -13.14
N ARG A 152 39.80 -5.87 -11.98
CA ARG A 152 38.79 -6.51 -11.13
C ARG A 152 38.07 -5.45 -10.31
N TYR A 153 36.74 -5.51 -10.29
CA TYR A 153 35.87 -4.63 -9.50
C TYR A 153 34.88 -5.44 -8.66
N ARG A 154 34.41 -4.85 -7.56
CA ARG A 154 33.39 -5.39 -6.66
C ARG A 154 32.33 -4.35 -6.34
N VAL A 155 31.06 -4.79 -6.29
CA VAL A 155 29.91 -4.01 -5.81
C VAL A 155 29.15 -4.86 -4.81
N GLY A 156 28.73 -4.28 -3.69
CA GLY A 156 28.02 -5.00 -2.64
C GLY A 156 28.15 -4.33 -1.28
N ARG A 157 28.04 -5.13 -0.22
CA ARG A 157 28.33 -4.71 1.15
C ARG A 157 29.72 -4.09 1.24
N ALA A 158 29.85 -3.10 2.12
CA ALA A 158 31.08 -2.33 2.25
C ALA A 158 32.29 -3.22 2.55
N GLU A 159 32.14 -4.22 3.42
CA GLU A 159 33.20 -5.20 3.74
C GLU A 159 33.65 -6.01 2.51
N PHE A 160 32.69 -6.50 1.71
CA PHE A 160 32.97 -7.26 0.49
C PHE A 160 33.71 -6.42 -0.55
N ALA A 161 33.27 -5.18 -0.76
CA ALA A 161 33.89 -4.25 -1.69
C ALA A 161 35.30 -3.83 -1.24
N ALA A 162 35.47 -3.49 0.04
CA ALA A 162 36.72 -3.02 0.62
C ALA A 162 37.78 -4.13 0.71
N ALA A 163 37.38 -5.39 0.88
CA ALA A 163 38.28 -6.54 0.91
C ALA A 163 39.13 -6.69 -0.36
N LEU A 164 38.74 -6.09 -1.49
CA LEU A 164 39.55 -6.09 -2.72
C LEU A 164 40.75 -5.12 -2.64
N GLY A 165 40.59 -4.00 -1.94
CA GLY A 165 41.58 -2.92 -1.85
C GLY A 165 42.38 -2.89 -0.55
N GLY A 166 42.06 -3.74 0.42
CA GLY A 166 42.70 -3.74 1.75
C GLY A 166 42.39 -2.50 2.60
N ALA A 167 41.39 -1.71 2.20
CA ALA A 167 41.00 -0.48 2.90
C ALA A 167 40.03 -0.79 4.05
N ALA A 168 40.15 -0.05 5.16
CA ALA A 168 39.13 -0.08 6.22
C ALA A 168 37.88 0.65 5.74
N VAL A 169 36.70 0.08 5.99
CA VAL A 169 35.42 0.75 5.74
C VAL A 169 35.27 1.90 6.74
N ALA A 170 35.42 3.14 6.30
CA ALA A 170 35.00 4.29 7.10
C ALA A 170 33.46 4.29 7.16
N GLY A 171 32.90 4.17 8.36
CA GLY A 171 31.45 4.21 8.56
C GLY A 171 30.86 5.55 8.13
N ARG A 172 29.77 5.50 7.36
CA ARG A 172 28.99 6.70 6.97
C ARG A 172 28.00 7.01 8.09
N THR A 173 28.08 8.19 8.69
CA THR A 173 27.33 8.56 9.92
C THR A 173 25.98 9.23 9.60
N ASP A 174 25.63 9.35 8.32
CA ASP A 174 24.73 10.41 7.86
C ASP A 174 23.36 9.87 7.40
N LEU A 175 23.21 8.55 7.26
CA LEU A 175 21.95 7.92 6.88
C LEU A 175 20.95 7.81 8.05
N ASP A 176 21.42 7.90 9.30
CA ASP A 176 20.57 7.79 10.48
C ASP A 176 19.75 9.08 10.75
N ALA A 177 20.17 10.22 10.18
CA ALA A 177 19.50 11.52 10.39
C ALA A 177 18.25 11.74 9.53
N ALA A 178 17.99 10.90 8.51
CA ALA A 178 16.84 11.04 7.62
C ALA A 178 15.65 10.12 7.99
N SER A 179 15.69 9.50 9.18
CA SER A 179 14.65 8.58 9.66
C SER A 179 13.88 9.07 10.90
N THR A 180 13.99 10.35 11.25
CA THR A 180 13.10 11.02 12.23
C THR A 180 12.10 11.91 11.52
#